data_AF-A0A9D3S8L6-F1
#
_entry.id   AF-A0A9D3S8L6-F1
#
_cell.length_a   1.000
_cell.length_b   1.000
_cell.length_c   1.000
_cell.angle_alpha   90.00
_cell.angle_beta   90.00
_cell.angle_gamma   90.00
#
_symmetry.space_group_name_H-M   'P 1'
#
loop_
_entity.id
_entity.type
_entity.pdbx_description
1 polymer ?
#
loop_
_entity_poly.entity_id
_entity_poly.type
_entity_poly.pdbx_seq_one_letter_code
_entity_poly.pdbx_strand_id
1 'polypeptide(L)'
;MRAREVQKRTGAHLRSGGDGVGAPPAYLCECLGSGPYHSAAPLSETVRRSKRLSCNFTGNINRPTMTDFELVLKAWKPIEADLKGNGGVVLTRLFQEHPETQQLFPKFAAIAPGDLAGNAAISEHGCTVLTKLGDLLHAKGNHADILKPLAKTHATQHKIKLQNFQLITEVIVKLMGEKGVDAAGQEAVRKVMQAVIGDIDNFYKEFGFQG
;
A
#
# COMPACT_ATOMS: atom_id res chain seq x y z
N MET A 1 -45.79 -29.99 -23.41
CA MET A 1 -46.93 -29.37 -24.13
C MET A 1 -46.70 -27.86 -24.21
N ARG A 2 -46.91 -27.30 -25.41
CA ARG A 2 -47.26 -25.91 -25.81
C ARG A 2 -46.98 -24.77 -24.80
N ALA A 3 -46.06 -23.85 -25.10
CA ALA A 3 -46.21 -22.69 -26.00
C ALA A 3 -47.11 -21.57 -25.44
N ARG A 4 -46.54 -20.36 -25.25
CA ARG A 4 -46.90 -19.13 -26.01
C ARG A 4 -46.26 -17.87 -25.43
N GLU A 5 -45.62 -17.13 -26.34
CA GLU A 5 -45.46 -15.67 -26.42
C GLU A 5 -46.69 -14.90 -25.92
N VAL A 6 -46.52 -13.65 -25.43
CA VAL A 6 -47.21 -12.45 -25.96
C VAL A 6 -46.76 -11.18 -25.21
N GLN A 7 -46.41 -10.20 -26.04
CA GLN A 7 -46.04 -8.82 -25.76
C GLN A 7 -47.27 -7.89 -25.69
N LYS A 8 -47.08 -6.70 -25.09
CA LYS A 8 -47.75 -5.38 -25.32
C LYS A 8 -48.85 -4.89 -24.35
N ARG A 9 -48.50 -3.73 -23.76
CA ARG A 9 -49.20 -2.41 -23.73
C ARG A 9 -50.63 -2.34 -23.17
N THR A 10 -50.84 -1.45 -22.20
CA THR A 10 -51.48 -0.10 -22.27
C THR A 10 -51.49 0.48 -20.84
N GLY A 11 -51.08 1.74 -20.59
CA GLY A 11 -51.94 2.95 -20.50
C GLY A 11 -52.77 2.97 -19.21
N ALA A 12 -53.00 4.06 -18.45
CA ALA A 12 -52.55 5.45 -18.37
C ALA A 12 -53.26 6.05 -17.12
N HIS A 13 -52.81 7.23 -16.69
CA HIS A 13 -53.63 8.37 -16.24
C HIS A 13 -53.69 8.78 -14.73
N LEU A 14 -52.96 9.89 -14.46
CA LEU A 14 -53.31 11.14 -13.71
C LEU A 14 -53.65 11.08 -12.21
N ARG A 15 -53.45 12.11 -11.36
CA ARG A 15 -52.98 13.53 -11.36
C ARG A 15 -52.73 13.87 -9.86
N SER A 16 -52.10 14.93 -9.35
CA SER A 16 -51.92 16.36 -9.66
C SER A 16 -50.68 16.82 -8.87
N GLY A 17 -49.84 17.76 -9.32
CA GLY A 17 -50.06 19.22 -9.43
C GLY A 17 -49.47 19.91 -8.19
N GLY A 18 -48.75 21.03 -8.21
CA GLY A 18 -48.36 22.00 -9.24
C GLY A 18 -47.27 22.91 -8.64
N ASP A 19 -46.42 23.50 -9.48
CA ASP A 19 -46.31 24.96 -9.72
C ASP A 19 -45.16 25.59 -8.93
N GLY A 20 -44.20 26.31 -9.52
CA GLY A 20 -44.04 26.71 -10.91
C GLY A 20 -42.81 27.59 -11.10
N VAL A 21 -42.70 28.05 -12.35
CA VAL A 21 -42.02 29.27 -12.89
C VAL A 21 -40.52 29.42 -12.60
N GLY A 22 -39.63 29.63 -13.58
CA GLY A 22 -39.76 30.05 -14.97
C GLY A 22 -38.49 30.85 -15.32
N ALA A 23 -37.69 30.35 -16.26
CA ALA A 23 -36.53 31.04 -16.85
C ALA A 23 -36.98 31.93 -18.04
N PRO A 24 -36.08 32.58 -18.80
CA PRO A 24 -35.00 33.54 -18.51
C PRO A 24 -35.30 34.91 -19.22
N PRO A 25 -34.34 35.85 -19.36
CA PRO A 25 -33.62 35.90 -20.65
C PRO A 25 -32.15 36.36 -20.58
N ALA A 26 -31.45 36.10 -21.68
CA ALA A 26 -30.07 36.50 -21.95
C ALA A 26 -29.88 38.02 -22.03
N TYR A 27 -28.74 38.52 -21.53
CA TYR A 27 -28.07 39.72 -22.01
C TYR A 27 -26.55 39.56 -21.90
N LEU A 28 -25.88 39.73 -23.04
CA LEU A 28 -24.46 40.08 -23.15
C LEU A 28 -24.24 41.46 -22.50
N CYS A 29 -23.20 41.61 -21.69
CA CYS A 29 -22.48 42.88 -21.54
C CYS A 29 -21.07 42.63 -20.99
N GLU A 30 -20.09 43.06 -21.77
CA GLU A 30 -18.67 43.12 -21.43
C GLU A 30 -18.42 44.09 -20.26
N CYS A 31 -17.53 43.71 -19.34
CA CYS A 31 -16.78 44.67 -18.53
C CYS A 31 -15.39 44.10 -18.24
N LEU A 32 -14.40 44.64 -18.95
CA LEU A 32 -12.99 44.57 -18.62
C LEU A 32 -12.76 45.20 -17.24
N GLY A 33 -12.09 44.47 -16.35
CA GLY A 33 -11.69 44.95 -15.03
C GLY A 33 -10.39 44.30 -14.59
N SER A 34 -9.30 45.01 -14.82
CA SER A 34 -7.93 44.66 -14.42
C SER A 34 -7.74 44.77 -12.90
N GLY A 35 -6.96 43.86 -12.29
CA GLY A 35 -6.28 44.10 -11.00
C GLY A 35 -6.64 43.16 -9.84
N PRO A 36 -5.80 43.07 -8.79
CA PRO A 36 -5.03 41.85 -8.58
C PRO A 36 -5.19 41.20 -7.18
N TYR A 37 -4.85 39.91 -7.10
CA TYR A 37 -4.32 39.19 -5.94
C TYR A 37 -5.18 38.99 -4.64
N HIS A 38 -5.17 37.71 -4.22
CA HIS A 38 -5.39 37.15 -2.88
C HIS A 38 -6.81 37.12 -2.27
N SER A 39 -7.33 35.89 -2.08
CA SER A 39 -7.33 35.26 -0.75
C SER A 39 -7.73 33.79 -0.84
N ALA A 40 -6.73 32.91 -0.97
CA ALA A 40 -6.89 31.51 -0.62
C ALA A 40 -6.73 31.38 0.90
N ALA A 41 -7.76 30.90 1.59
CA ALA A 41 -7.78 30.72 3.03
C ALA A 41 -6.55 29.93 3.52
N PRO A 42 -5.81 30.40 4.55
CA PRO A 42 -4.65 29.70 5.04
C PRO A 42 -5.08 28.49 5.89
N LEU A 43 -4.83 27.28 5.38
CA LEU A 43 -4.81 26.07 6.21
C LEU A 43 -3.87 26.28 7.41
N SER A 44 -4.32 25.87 8.60
CA SER A 44 -3.59 26.03 9.85
C SER A 44 -2.17 25.51 9.78
N GLU A 45 -1.27 26.19 10.49
CA GLU A 45 0.17 25.94 10.47
C GLU A 45 0.53 24.51 10.89
N THR A 46 -0.31 23.87 11.70
CA THR A 46 -0.24 22.44 12.07
C THR A 46 -0.49 21.50 10.89
N VAL A 47 -1.47 21.78 10.03
CA VAL A 47 -1.72 20.98 8.80
C VAL A 47 -0.59 21.19 7.79
N ARG A 48 -0.08 22.43 7.69
CA ARG A 48 1.10 22.74 6.87
C ARG A 48 2.36 22.06 7.41
N ARG A 49 2.51 21.93 8.74
CA ARG A 49 3.63 21.26 9.40
C ARG A 49 3.54 19.74 9.28
N SER A 50 2.34 19.14 9.35
CA SER A 50 2.14 17.72 9.02
C SER A 50 2.39 17.42 7.54
N LYS A 51 1.95 18.27 6.62
CA LYS A 51 2.31 18.14 5.20
C LYS A 51 3.80 18.42 4.94
N ARG A 52 4.42 19.39 5.63
CA ARG A 52 5.87 19.65 5.54
C ARG A 52 6.72 18.56 6.17
N LEU A 53 6.28 17.88 7.22
CA LEU A 53 6.99 16.69 7.70
C LEU A 53 6.90 15.56 6.67
N SER A 54 5.80 15.47 5.91
CA SER A 54 5.67 14.53 4.80
C SER A 54 6.55 14.88 3.58
N CYS A 55 6.99 16.14 3.40
CA CYS A 55 7.78 16.55 2.24
C CYS A 55 9.15 17.20 2.50
N ASN A 56 9.57 17.41 3.76
CA ASN A 56 10.93 17.84 4.12
C ASN A 56 11.82 16.65 4.49
N PHE A 57 11.76 15.59 3.69
CA PHE A 57 12.72 14.49 3.71
C PHE A 57 14.02 14.98 3.08
N THR A 58 14.84 15.63 3.92
CA THR A 58 16.13 16.21 3.55
C THR A 58 17.06 15.14 2.97
N GLY A 59 17.43 15.29 1.69
CA GLY A 59 18.79 15.00 1.23
C GLY A 59 19.25 13.55 1.11
N ASN A 60 18.38 12.56 0.90
CA ASN A 60 18.84 11.22 0.53
C ASN A 60 18.89 11.06 -0.99
N ILE A 61 20.10 11.01 -1.55
CA ILE A 61 20.41 10.74 -2.96
C ILE A 61 19.89 9.38 -3.48
N ASN A 62 19.33 8.52 -2.61
CA ASN A 62 18.76 7.21 -2.94
C ASN A 62 17.23 7.10 -2.86
N ARG A 63 16.46 8.21 -2.94
CA ARG A 63 14.99 8.11 -2.97
C ARG A 63 14.54 7.33 -4.23
N PRO A 64 13.59 6.38 -4.12
CA PRO A 64 13.06 5.68 -5.28
C PRO A 64 12.36 6.66 -6.23
N THR A 65 12.70 6.56 -7.50
CA THR A 65 12.09 7.30 -8.60
C THR A 65 10.79 6.63 -9.04
N MET A 66 9.97 7.33 -9.83
CA MET A 66 8.76 6.71 -10.40
C MET A 66 9.10 5.51 -11.30
N THR A 67 10.24 5.54 -12.00
CA THR A 67 10.75 4.40 -12.77
C THR A 67 11.09 3.22 -11.86
N ASP A 68 11.70 3.46 -10.70
CA ASP A 68 11.95 2.39 -9.72
C ASP A 68 10.64 1.74 -9.28
N PHE A 69 9.60 2.52 -8.99
CA PHE A 69 8.28 1.97 -8.64
C PHE A 69 7.64 1.18 -9.79
N GLU A 70 7.77 1.62 -11.03
CA GLU A 70 7.26 0.87 -12.19
C GLU A 70 7.97 -0.49 -12.37
N LEU A 71 9.29 -0.51 -12.19
CA LEU A 71 10.08 -1.74 -12.20
C LEU A 71 9.66 -2.67 -11.06
N VAL A 72 9.48 -2.15 -9.85
CA VAL A 72 9.01 -2.91 -8.70
C VAL A 72 7.62 -3.50 -8.95
N LEU A 73 6.67 -2.71 -9.44
CA LEU A 73 5.32 -3.21 -9.71
C LEU A 73 5.30 -4.26 -10.81
N LYS A 74 6.17 -4.15 -11.83
CA LYS A 74 6.36 -5.20 -12.84
C LYS A 74 6.95 -6.46 -12.22
N ALA A 75 7.97 -6.31 -11.39
CA ALA A 75 8.65 -7.39 -10.69
C ALA A 75 7.74 -8.09 -9.67
N TRP A 76 6.76 -7.37 -9.11
CA TRP A 76 5.83 -7.87 -8.08
C TRP A 76 4.73 -8.77 -8.64
N LYS A 77 4.39 -8.68 -9.94
CA LYS A 77 3.30 -9.47 -10.56
C LYS A 77 3.39 -10.99 -10.33
N PRO A 78 4.56 -11.65 -10.47
CA PRO A 78 4.68 -13.09 -10.20
C PRO A 78 4.49 -13.46 -8.72
N ILE A 79 4.68 -12.49 -7.82
CA ILE A 79 4.43 -12.64 -6.38
C ILE A 79 2.92 -12.54 -6.10
N GLU A 80 2.25 -11.55 -6.68
CA GLU A 80 0.80 -11.36 -6.54
C GLU A 80 -0.03 -12.50 -7.14
N ALA A 81 0.50 -13.18 -8.15
CA ALA A 81 -0.17 -14.33 -8.77
C ALA A 81 -0.45 -15.48 -7.79
N ASP A 82 0.34 -15.61 -6.71
CA ASP A 82 0.13 -16.59 -5.65
C ASP A 82 0.65 -16.07 -4.30
N LEU A 83 -0.06 -15.10 -3.71
CA LEU A 83 0.34 -14.51 -2.43
C LEU A 83 0.43 -15.55 -1.29
N LYS A 84 -0.44 -16.56 -1.29
CA LYS A 84 -0.46 -17.58 -0.23
C LYS A 84 0.71 -18.54 -0.34
N GLY A 85 0.97 -19.10 -1.52
CA GLY A 85 2.10 -20.00 -1.74
C GLY A 85 3.43 -19.26 -1.62
N ASN A 86 3.56 -18.09 -2.25
CA ASN A 86 4.77 -17.29 -2.16
C ASN A 86 5.03 -16.80 -0.73
N GLY A 87 3.99 -16.38 -0.01
CA GLY A 87 4.10 -15.94 1.38
C GLY A 87 4.56 -17.05 2.30
N GLY A 88 4.05 -18.27 2.11
CA GLY A 88 4.51 -19.46 2.81
C GLY A 88 5.99 -19.75 2.56
N VAL A 89 6.44 -19.67 1.30
CA VAL A 89 7.85 -19.87 0.93
C VAL A 89 8.74 -18.79 1.55
N VAL A 90 8.34 -17.51 1.49
CA VAL A 90 9.11 -16.40 2.07
C VAL A 90 9.30 -16.59 3.57
N LEU A 91 8.24 -16.85 4.33
CA LEU A 91 8.37 -17.03 5.78
C LEU A 91 9.11 -18.31 6.15
N THR A 92 8.87 -19.41 5.43
CA THR A 92 9.61 -20.67 5.64
C THR A 92 11.10 -20.46 5.46
N ARG A 93 11.52 -19.79 4.37
CA ARG A 93 12.93 -19.49 4.12
C ARG A 93 13.51 -18.52 5.13
N LEU A 94 12.76 -17.50 5.53
CA LEU A 94 13.19 -16.57 6.57
C LEU A 94 13.49 -17.30 7.88
N PHE A 95 12.63 -18.22 8.30
CA PHE A 95 12.84 -19.01 9.52
C PHE A 95 13.96 -20.04 9.39
N GLN A 96 14.20 -20.57 8.20
CA GLN A 96 15.30 -21.50 7.95
C GLN A 96 16.67 -20.80 7.88
N GLU A 97 16.76 -19.64 7.21
CA GLU A 97 17.98 -18.85 7.10
C GLU A 97 18.28 -18.07 8.39
N HIS A 98 17.23 -17.64 9.10
CA HIS A 98 17.29 -16.82 10.31
C HIS A 98 16.35 -17.35 11.40
N PRO A 99 16.69 -18.46 12.07
CA PRO A 99 15.83 -19.08 13.10
C PRO A 99 15.44 -18.15 14.26
N GLU A 100 16.25 -17.13 14.55
CA GLU A 100 15.94 -16.09 15.53
C GLU A 100 14.66 -15.32 15.20
N THR A 101 14.33 -15.19 13.91
CA THR A 101 13.13 -14.49 13.47
C THR A 101 11.86 -15.29 13.74
N GLN A 102 11.94 -16.63 13.74
CA GLN A 102 10.81 -17.50 14.06
C GLN A 102 10.32 -17.30 15.50
N GLN A 103 11.26 -17.02 16.42
CA GLN A 103 10.95 -16.77 17.84
C GLN A 103 10.16 -15.47 18.05
N LEU A 104 10.19 -14.54 17.09
CA LEU A 104 9.37 -13.32 17.11
C LEU A 104 7.89 -13.60 16.81
N PHE A 105 7.57 -14.81 16.36
CA PHE A 105 6.20 -15.26 16.09
C PHE A 105 5.81 -16.35 17.10
N PRO A 106 5.21 -16.00 18.26
CA PRO A 106 4.83 -17.00 19.26
C PRO A 106 3.96 -18.14 18.72
N LYS A 107 3.14 -17.87 17.70
CA LYS A 107 2.30 -18.87 17.01
C LYS A 107 3.13 -19.92 16.24
N PHE A 108 4.34 -19.57 15.81
CA PHE A 108 5.19 -20.40 14.98
C PHE A 108 6.48 -20.85 15.69
N ALA A 109 6.84 -20.24 16.83
CA ALA A 109 8.07 -20.53 17.58
C ALA A 109 8.23 -22.01 17.98
N ALA A 110 7.12 -22.74 18.15
CA ALA A 110 7.12 -24.16 18.50
C ALA A 110 7.10 -25.12 17.30
N ILE A 111 7.02 -24.61 16.06
CA ILE A 111 7.01 -25.44 14.85
C ILE A 111 8.45 -25.88 14.56
N ALA A 112 8.67 -27.18 14.38
CA ALA A 112 9.99 -27.69 14.04
C ALA A 112 10.40 -27.25 12.62
N PRO A 113 11.70 -27.03 12.33
CA PRO A 113 12.16 -26.59 11.01
C PRO A 113 11.69 -27.46 9.83
N GLY A 114 11.52 -28.77 10.06
CA GLY A 114 11.00 -29.71 9.06
C GLY A 114 9.50 -29.55 8.76
N ASP A 115 8.74 -28.96 9.68
CA ASP A 115 7.28 -28.79 9.59
C ASP A 115 6.88 -27.36 9.17
N LEU A 116 7.85 -26.50 8.86
CA LEU A 116 7.61 -25.14 8.37
C LEU A 116 7.05 -25.15 6.95
N ALA A 117 7.67 -25.94 6.07
CA ALA A 117 7.29 -26.03 4.67
C ALA A 117 5.89 -26.67 4.53
N GLY A 118 4.98 -25.97 3.84
CA GLY A 118 3.61 -26.45 3.65
C GLY A 118 2.68 -26.21 4.85
N ASN A 119 3.14 -25.57 5.92
CA ASN A 119 2.28 -25.21 7.04
C ASN A 119 1.24 -24.16 6.63
N ALA A 120 -0.05 -24.51 6.72
CA ALA A 120 -1.14 -23.63 6.30
C ALA A 120 -1.17 -22.29 7.06
N ALA A 121 -0.86 -22.30 8.36
CA ALA A 121 -0.87 -21.10 9.18
C ALA A 121 0.29 -20.15 8.84
N ILE A 122 1.45 -20.69 8.47
CA ILE A 122 2.58 -19.90 7.94
C ILE A 122 2.19 -19.29 6.60
N SER A 123 1.59 -20.06 5.69
CA SER A 123 1.14 -19.55 4.39
C SER A 123 0.06 -18.47 4.51
N GLU A 124 -0.87 -18.60 5.45
CA GLU A 124 -1.89 -17.56 5.73
C GLU A 124 -1.27 -16.27 6.28
N HIS A 125 -0.31 -16.39 7.19
CA HIS A 125 0.39 -15.23 7.71
C HIS A 125 1.26 -14.57 6.64
N GLY A 126 1.99 -15.37 5.86
CA GLY A 126 2.78 -14.91 4.72
C GLY A 126 1.93 -14.20 3.68
N CYS A 127 0.73 -14.71 3.38
CA CYS A 127 -0.24 -14.03 2.52
C CYS A 127 -0.55 -12.62 3.04
N THR A 128 -0.85 -12.50 4.34
CA THR A 128 -1.13 -11.20 4.98
C THR A 128 0.05 -10.22 4.86
N VAL A 129 1.27 -10.71 5.09
CA VAL A 129 2.50 -9.92 4.96
C VAL A 129 2.68 -9.43 3.52
N LEU A 130 2.58 -10.33 2.54
CA LEU A 130 2.76 -9.97 1.12
C LEU A 130 1.63 -9.08 0.59
N THR A 131 0.39 -9.24 1.06
CA THR A 131 -0.72 -8.32 0.73
C THR A 131 -0.41 -6.91 1.23
N LYS A 132 -0.02 -6.77 2.51
CA LYS A 132 0.31 -5.46 3.07
C LYS A 132 1.52 -4.84 2.39
N LEU A 133 2.50 -5.65 2.03
CA LEU A 133 3.64 -5.18 1.27
C LEU A 133 3.23 -4.73 -0.14
N GLY A 134 2.38 -5.49 -0.83
CA GLY A 134 1.81 -5.08 -2.12
C GLY A 134 1.09 -3.73 -2.03
N ASP A 135 0.22 -3.54 -1.02
CA ASP A 135 -0.47 -2.27 -0.79
C ASP A 135 0.52 -1.08 -0.66
N LEU A 136 1.64 -1.28 0.06
CA LEU A 136 2.70 -0.28 0.21
C LEU A 136 3.39 0.02 -1.12
N LEU A 137 3.71 -1.00 -1.92
CA LEU A 137 4.36 -0.85 -3.22
C LEU A 137 3.45 -0.12 -4.22
N HIS A 138 2.15 -0.43 -4.24
CA HIS A 138 1.16 0.23 -5.10
C HIS A 138 0.90 1.69 -4.71
N ALA A 139 1.14 2.07 -3.45
CA ALA A 139 1.05 3.45 -3.00
C ALA A 139 2.19 4.35 -3.51
N LYS A 140 3.23 3.79 -4.14
CA LYS A 140 4.31 4.53 -4.83
C LYS A 140 4.93 5.68 -4.02
N GLY A 141 5.14 5.46 -2.71
CA GLY A 141 5.70 6.46 -1.81
C GLY A 141 4.67 7.34 -1.09
N ASN A 142 3.38 7.25 -1.44
CA ASN A 142 2.28 7.83 -0.66
C ASN A 142 1.71 6.82 0.34
N HIS A 143 2.60 6.15 1.09
CA HIS A 143 2.26 5.00 1.93
C HIS A 143 2.14 5.32 3.42
N ALA A 144 2.22 6.59 3.84
CA ALA A 144 2.27 6.95 5.26
C ALA A 144 1.07 6.41 6.06
N ASP A 145 -0.14 6.47 5.51
CA ASP A 145 -1.37 6.01 6.19
C ASP A 145 -1.42 4.48 6.35
N ILE A 146 -0.76 3.74 5.45
CA ILE A 146 -0.64 2.28 5.50
C ILE A 146 0.51 1.87 6.42
N LEU A 147 1.64 2.59 6.33
CA LEU A 147 2.88 2.28 7.01
C LEU A 147 2.84 2.62 8.48
N LYS A 148 2.20 3.73 8.88
CA LYS A 148 2.14 4.16 10.28
C LYS A 148 1.50 3.13 11.23
N PRO A 149 0.31 2.54 10.95
CA PRO A 149 -0.25 1.50 11.82
C PRO A 149 0.61 0.23 11.84
N LEU A 150 1.23 -0.13 10.71
CA LEU A 150 2.16 -1.26 10.63
C LEU A 150 3.41 -1.03 11.50
N ALA A 151 4.06 0.13 11.37
CA ALA A 151 5.20 0.50 12.18
C ALA A 151 4.84 0.53 13.67
N LYS A 152 3.64 1.01 14.03
CA LYS A 152 3.17 1.04 15.42
C LYS A 152 3.09 -0.36 16.03
N THR A 153 2.47 -1.33 15.36
CA THR A 153 2.38 -2.70 15.89
C THR A 153 3.75 -3.36 15.97
N HIS A 154 4.60 -3.15 14.97
CA HIS A 154 5.94 -3.75 14.94
C HIS A 154 6.88 -3.15 16.01
N ALA A 155 6.76 -1.86 16.32
CA ALA A 155 7.53 -1.20 17.38
C ALA A 155 7.00 -1.50 18.80
N THR A 156 5.68 -1.48 18.99
CA THR A 156 5.08 -1.48 20.34
C THR A 156 4.70 -2.88 20.82
N GLN A 157 4.22 -3.75 19.92
CA GLN A 157 3.72 -5.07 20.26
C GLN A 157 4.74 -6.16 19.95
N HIS A 158 5.24 -6.18 18.71
CA HIS A 158 6.11 -7.26 18.23
C HIS A 158 7.61 -7.02 18.49
N LYS A 159 8.01 -5.78 18.80
CA LYS A 159 9.40 -5.38 19.10
C LYS A 159 10.39 -5.80 17.99
N ILE A 160 9.96 -5.66 16.74
CA ILE A 160 10.74 -6.07 15.57
C ILE A 160 11.80 -5.03 15.28
N LYS A 161 13.07 -5.45 15.24
CA LYS A 161 14.19 -4.60 14.84
C LYS A 161 14.18 -4.31 13.34
N LEU A 162 14.71 -3.16 12.92
CA LEU A 162 14.80 -2.76 11.50
C LEU A 162 15.53 -3.79 10.63
N GLN A 163 16.54 -4.46 11.20
CA GLN A 163 17.30 -5.53 10.54
C GLN A 163 16.39 -6.66 10.02
N ASN A 164 15.32 -7.02 10.73
CA ASN A 164 14.43 -8.10 10.28
C ASN A 164 13.70 -7.74 8.97
N PHE A 165 13.41 -6.45 8.75
CA PHE A 165 12.83 -6.00 7.48
C PHE A 165 13.84 -6.09 6.32
N GLN A 166 15.13 -5.93 6.61
CA GLN A 166 16.19 -6.16 5.61
C GLN A 166 16.29 -7.65 5.27
N LEU A 167 16.25 -8.53 6.29
CA LEU A 167 16.30 -9.98 6.09
C LEU A 167 15.14 -10.48 5.22
N ILE A 168 13.90 -10.12 5.56
CA ILE A 168 12.74 -10.53 4.75
C ILE A 168 12.79 -9.94 3.33
N THR A 169 13.32 -8.73 3.17
CA THR A 169 13.52 -8.12 1.84
C THR A 169 14.45 -8.98 0.98
N GLU A 170 15.60 -9.41 1.50
CA GLU A 170 16.52 -10.26 0.74
C GLU A 170 15.91 -11.63 0.40
N VAL A 171 15.14 -12.23 1.31
CA VAL A 171 14.42 -13.49 1.03
C VAL A 171 13.39 -13.30 -0.09
N ILE A 172 12.64 -12.20 -0.08
CA ILE A 172 11.69 -11.84 -1.15
C ILE A 172 12.42 -11.68 -2.48
N VAL A 173 13.54 -10.94 -2.49
CA VAL A 173 14.30 -10.69 -3.72
C VAL A 173 14.90 -11.98 -4.30
N LYS A 174 15.40 -12.88 -3.45
CA LYS A 174 15.83 -14.24 -3.87
C LYS A 174 14.68 -15.00 -4.55
N LEU A 175 13.50 -15.01 -3.94
CA LEU A 175 12.31 -15.65 -4.51
C LEU A 175 11.89 -15.01 -5.85
N MET A 176 11.99 -13.69 -5.96
CA MET A 176 11.71 -12.98 -7.21
C MET A 176 12.68 -13.39 -8.32
N GLY A 177 13.97 -13.55 -8.01
CA GLY A 177 14.97 -14.07 -8.95
C GLY A 177 14.63 -15.47 -9.47
N GLU A 178 14.20 -16.37 -8.59
CA GLU A 178 13.73 -17.72 -8.99
C GLU A 178 12.49 -17.70 -9.88
N LYS A 179 11.66 -16.66 -9.76
CA LYS A 179 10.49 -16.42 -10.62
C LYS A 179 10.84 -15.70 -11.93
N GLY A 180 12.12 -15.49 -12.22
CA GLY A 180 12.58 -14.87 -13.47
C GLY A 180 12.56 -13.35 -13.48
N VAL A 181 12.50 -12.69 -12.31
CA VAL A 181 12.71 -11.24 -12.22
C VAL A 181 14.19 -10.94 -12.44
N ASP A 182 14.47 -10.03 -13.38
CA ASP A 182 15.82 -9.62 -13.73
C ASP A 182 16.52 -8.83 -12.60
N ALA A 183 17.84 -8.65 -12.73
CA ALA A 183 18.64 -7.94 -11.73
C ALA A 183 18.16 -6.49 -11.51
N ALA A 184 17.65 -5.84 -12.55
CA ALA A 184 17.13 -4.48 -12.45
C ALA A 184 15.84 -4.42 -11.60
N GLY A 185 14.91 -5.35 -11.80
CA GLY A 185 13.71 -5.46 -10.97
C GLY A 185 14.03 -5.80 -9.52
N GLN A 186 14.97 -6.73 -9.30
CA GLN A 186 15.45 -7.07 -7.96
C GLN A 186 16.06 -5.87 -7.23
N GLU A 187 16.91 -5.11 -7.92
CA GLU A 187 17.55 -3.92 -7.34
C GLU A 187 16.55 -2.79 -7.06
N ALA A 188 15.57 -2.59 -7.95
CA ALA A 188 14.49 -1.63 -7.72
C ALA A 188 13.70 -1.99 -6.45
N VAL A 189 13.43 -3.28 -6.21
CA VAL A 189 12.76 -3.74 -4.98
C VAL A 189 13.59 -3.42 -3.76
N ARG A 190 14.91 -3.72 -3.76
CA ARG A 190 15.80 -3.37 -2.65
C ARG A 190 15.77 -1.88 -2.36
N LYS A 191 15.89 -1.04 -3.39
CA LYS A 191 15.89 0.42 -3.25
C LYS A 191 14.57 0.94 -2.66
N VAL A 192 13.42 0.47 -3.14
CA VAL A 192 12.11 0.84 -2.59
C VAL A 192 11.98 0.37 -1.14
N MET A 193 12.37 -0.87 -0.84
CA MET A 193 12.31 -1.41 0.51
C MET A 193 13.23 -0.67 1.49
N GLN A 194 14.43 -0.27 1.06
CA GLN A 194 15.30 0.57 1.88
C GLN A 194 14.66 1.90 2.25
N ALA A 195 13.94 2.54 1.31
CA ALA A 195 13.18 3.76 1.60
C ALA A 195 12.05 3.50 2.60
N VAL A 196 11.29 2.41 2.43
CA VAL A 196 10.23 2.00 3.36
C VAL A 196 10.81 1.72 4.75
N ILE A 197 11.95 1.04 4.87
CA ILE A 197 12.63 0.79 6.14
C ILE A 197 13.06 2.10 6.81
N GLY A 198 13.58 3.06 6.03
CA GLY A 198 13.89 4.40 6.54
C GLY A 198 12.66 5.14 7.08
N ASP A 199 11.52 5.00 6.41
CA ASP A 199 10.25 5.56 6.91
C ASP A 199 9.75 4.85 8.18
N ILE A 200 9.93 3.52 8.28
CA ILE A 200 9.64 2.75 9.50
C ILE A 200 10.51 3.24 10.66
N ASP A 201 11.80 3.46 10.45
CA ASP A 201 12.72 4.01 11.46
C ASP A 201 12.26 5.37 11.99
N ASN A 202 11.80 6.26 11.10
CA ASN A 202 11.22 7.54 11.49
C ASN A 202 9.98 7.36 12.39
N PHE A 203 9.08 6.43 12.04
CA PHE A 203 7.93 6.12 12.89
C PHE A 203 8.33 5.44 14.21
N TYR A 204 9.34 4.57 14.20
CA TYR A 204 9.85 3.92 15.41
C TYR A 204 10.34 4.96 16.42
N LYS A 205 11.08 5.97 15.94
CA LYS A 205 11.50 7.12 16.74
C LYS A 205 10.30 7.92 17.28
N GLU A 206 9.27 8.15 16.47
CA GLU A 206 8.00 8.77 16.94
C GLU A 206 7.33 7.96 18.06
N PHE A 207 7.44 6.63 18.02
CA PHE A 207 6.87 5.73 19.03
C PHE A 207 7.80 5.43 20.22
N GLY A 208 8.99 6.05 20.26
CA GLY A 208 9.98 5.85 21.32
C GLY A 208 10.63 4.46 21.31
N PHE A 209 10.65 3.77 20.16
CA PHE A 209 11.34 2.50 19.99
C PHE A 209 12.66 2.72 19.23
N GLN A 210 13.74 2.15 19.75
CA GLN A 210 15.05 2.10 19.10
C GLN A 210 15.38 0.64 18.82
N GLY A 211 15.29 0.21 17.57
CA GLY A 211 15.55 -1.16 17.16
C GLY A 211 15.66 -1.27 15.66
#